data_AF-A0A7C6BU18-F1
#
_entry.id   AF-A0A7C6BU18-F1
#
_cell.length_a   1.000
_cell.length_b   1.000
_cell.length_c   1.000
_cell.angle_alpha   90.00
_cell.angle_beta   90.00
_cell.angle_gamma   90.00
#
_symmetry.space_group_name_H-M   'P 1'
#
loop_
_entity.id
_entity.type
_entity.pdbx_description
1 polymer ?
#
loop_
_entity_poly.entity_id
_entity_poly.type
_entity_poly.pdbx_seq_one_letter_code
_entity_poly.pdbx_strand_id
1 'polypeptide(L)'
;MVSEKTFIFRYRKTIKKNMMNTILIANITNSLLEDAISKTCSQKLLLIHEDNLSKKPLGLLISGLNLPANFKVSYHHVPLDDLKLAYSKVTKIVHKAFEKSDDVHFALEANLLGLQIMEAAKEFEIKNYYIVQGEKLKKIKACFIRGF
;
A
#
# COMPACT_ATOMS: atom_id res chain seq x y z
N MET A 1 -64.38 -17.48 -9.07
CA MET A 1 -63.28 -17.29 -10.04
C MET A 1 -62.18 -16.54 -9.33
N VAL A 2 -61.10 -17.24 -8.97
CA VAL A 2 -59.94 -16.67 -8.28
C VAL A 2 -59.00 -16.15 -9.37
N SER A 3 -58.72 -14.84 -9.36
CA SER A 3 -57.76 -14.24 -10.28
C SER A 3 -56.39 -14.22 -9.64
N GLU A 4 -55.54 -15.14 -10.08
CA GLU A 4 -54.09 -15.05 -9.95
C GLU A 4 -53.59 -13.79 -10.71
N LYS A 5 -52.67 -13.05 -10.09
CA LYS A 5 -51.46 -12.48 -10.72
C LYS A 5 -50.71 -11.63 -9.68
N THR A 6 -49.77 -12.27 -8.99
CA THR A 6 -48.32 -12.15 -9.25
C THR A 6 -47.69 -10.95 -8.56
N PHE A 7 -47.17 -11.21 -7.36
CA PHE A 7 -46.20 -10.37 -6.68
C PHE A 7 -44.91 -10.28 -7.49
N ILE A 8 -44.55 -9.09 -7.98
CA ILE A 8 -43.20 -8.81 -8.47
C ILE A 8 -42.44 -8.11 -7.35
N PHE A 9 -41.77 -8.89 -6.49
CA PHE A 9 -40.71 -8.38 -5.64
C PHE A 9 -39.51 -8.03 -6.53
N ARG A 10 -39.38 -6.74 -6.89
CA ARG A 10 -38.12 -6.21 -7.43
C ARG A 10 -37.08 -6.21 -6.33
N TYR A 11 -36.35 -7.31 -6.19
CA TYR A 11 -35.04 -7.31 -5.53
C TYR A 11 -34.10 -6.40 -6.33
N ARG A 12 -34.06 -5.10 -6.00
CA ARG A 12 -32.88 -4.28 -6.26
C ARG A 12 -31.79 -4.77 -5.32
N LYS A 13 -31.10 -5.84 -5.73
CA LYS A 13 -29.83 -6.24 -5.13
C LYS A 13 -28.83 -5.17 -5.54
N THR A 14 -28.70 -4.12 -4.73
CA THR A 14 -27.56 -3.22 -4.78
C THR A 14 -26.34 -4.10 -4.53
N ILE A 15 -25.66 -4.49 -5.60
CA ILE A 15 -24.35 -5.10 -5.50
C ILE A 15 -23.46 -4.01 -4.92
N LYS A 16 -23.36 -3.95 -3.59
CA LYS A 16 -22.19 -3.36 -2.94
C LYS A 16 -21.03 -4.18 -3.50
N LYS A 17 -20.35 -3.63 -4.51
CA LYS A 17 -19.06 -4.12 -4.96
C LYS A 17 -18.21 -4.07 -3.69
N ASN A 18 -17.96 -5.24 -3.08
CA ASN A 18 -17.05 -5.33 -1.95
C ASN A 18 -15.73 -4.78 -2.48
N MET A 19 -15.43 -3.55 -2.10
CA MET A 19 -14.28 -2.83 -2.61
C MET A 19 -13.10 -3.45 -1.87
N MET A 20 -12.32 -4.31 -2.55
CA MET A 20 -11.16 -4.99 -1.97
C MET A 20 -10.31 -3.98 -1.20
N ASN A 21 -10.03 -4.26 0.07
CA ASN A 21 -9.24 -3.40 0.93
C ASN A 21 -7.77 -3.51 0.53
N THR A 22 -7.34 -2.60 -0.35
CA THR A 22 -6.01 -2.59 -0.97
C THR A 22 -5.12 -1.53 -0.32
N ILE A 23 -3.93 -1.94 0.09
CA ILE A 23 -2.94 -1.07 0.74
C ILE A 23 -1.72 -0.89 -0.16
N LEU A 24 -1.28 0.36 -0.33
CA LEU A 24 0.02 0.70 -0.91
C LEU A 24 1.02 0.95 0.23
N ILE A 25 2.10 0.17 0.29
CA ILE A 25 3.27 0.45 1.12
C ILE A 25 4.29 1.21 0.28
N ALA A 26 4.78 2.34 0.78
CA ALA A 26 5.73 3.16 0.06
C ALA A 26 6.80 3.77 0.98
N ASN A 27 7.98 3.99 0.42
CA ASN A 27 9.07 4.80 1.02
C ASN A 27 9.57 5.90 0.06
N ILE A 28 8.78 6.24 -0.97
CA ILE A 28 9.08 7.26 -1.97
C ILE A 28 8.59 8.64 -1.52
N THR A 29 9.28 9.72 -1.92
CA THR A 29 8.87 11.09 -1.63
C THR A 29 8.09 11.75 -2.79
N ASN A 30 6.90 12.27 -2.46
CA ASN A 30 5.91 13.07 -3.22
C ASN A 30 5.80 12.97 -4.76
N SER A 31 6.87 13.21 -5.53
CA SER A 31 6.79 13.38 -7.00
C SER A 31 6.26 12.15 -7.75
N LEU A 32 6.48 10.95 -7.22
CA LEU A 32 6.03 9.69 -7.82
C LEU A 32 4.87 9.04 -7.05
N LEU A 33 4.44 9.64 -5.94
CA LEU A 33 3.47 9.04 -5.05
C LEU A 33 2.05 9.05 -5.64
N GLU A 34 1.67 10.12 -6.35
CA GLU A 34 0.40 10.16 -7.08
C GLU A 34 0.32 9.12 -8.19
N ASP A 35 1.41 8.95 -8.95
CA ASP A 35 1.52 7.92 -10.00
C ASP A 35 1.41 6.51 -9.41
N ALA A 36 2.04 6.26 -8.25
CA ALA A 36 1.91 5.00 -7.54
C ALA A 36 0.45 4.73 -7.13
N ILE A 37 -0.22 5.71 -6.50
CA ILE A 37 -1.61 5.60 -6.05
C ILE A 37 -2.55 5.35 -7.24
N SER A 38 -2.34 6.07 -8.33
CA SER A 38 -3.13 5.92 -9.56
C SER A 38 -2.95 4.53 -10.19
N LYS A 39 -1.71 4.05 -10.31
CA LYS A 39 -1.39 2.75 -10.90
C LYS A 39 -1.87 1.57 -10.07
N THR A 40 -1.91 1.70 -8.75
CA THR A 40 -2.32 0.61 -7.86
C THR A 40 -3.81 0.62 -7.54
N CYS A 41 -4.50 1.74 -7.76
CA CYS A 41 -5.89 1.93 -7.32
C CYS A 41 -6.09 1.58 -5.84
N SER A 42 -5.06 1.81 -5.01
CA SER A 42 -5.11 1.48 -3.58
C SER A 42 -6.12 2.37 -2.85
N GLN A 43 -6.69 1.87 -1.75
CA GLN A 43 -7.58 2.66 -0.89
C GLN A 43 -6.85 3.34 0.26
N LYS A 44 -5.66 2.82 0.58
CA LYS A 44 -4.86 3.28 1.71
C LYS A 44 -3.38 3.33 1.35
N LEU A 45 -2.70 4.35 1.83
CA LEU A 45 -1.24 4.48 1.81
C LEU A 45 -0.66 4.24 3.21
N LEU A 46 0.35 3.39 3.28
CA LEU A 46 1.28 3.25 4.40
C LEU A 46 2.63 3.82 3.96
N LEU A 47 2.96 5.03 4.43
CA LEU A 47 4.25 5.65 4.18
C LEU A 47 5.22 5.28 5.30
N ILE A 48 6.33 4.65 4.94
CA ILE A 48 7.42 4.30 5.86
C ILE A 48 8.60 5.22 5.54
N HIS A 49 9.10 5.93 6.55
CA HIS A 49 10.19 6.91 6.37
C HIS A 49 11.21 6.79 7.48
N GLU A 50 12.49 6.93 7.13
CA GLU A 50 13.59 7.00 8.08
C GLU A 50 13.58 8.36 8.78
N ASP A 51 13.52 8.37 10.11
CA ASP A 51 13.57 9.62 10.86
C ASP A 51 15.01 9.96 11.23
N ASN A 52 15.37 11.23 11.02
CA ASN A 52 16.64 11.80 11.41
C ASN A 52 16.41 12.84 12.51
N LEU A 53 15.65 12.47 13.56
CA LEU A 53 15.28 13.28 14.74
C LEU A 53 14.64 14.67 14.48
N SER A 54 14.58 15.12 13.22
CA SER A 54 14.01 16.39 12.83
C SER A 54 12.51 16.17 12.74
N LYS A 55 11.80 16.65 13.77
CA LYS A 55 10.35 16.64 13.94
C LYS A 55 9.59 17.43 12.84
N LYS A 56 9.99 17.35 11.57
CA LYS A 56 9.16 17.84 10.48
C LYS A 56 7.96 16.91 10.39
N PRO A 57 6.72 17.41 10.55
CA PRO A 57 5.56 16.56 10.47
C PRO A 57 5.49 15.97 9.06
N LEU A 58 5.58 14.63 8.96
CA LEU A 58 5.44 13.88 7.70
C LEU A 58 4.17 14.27 6.93
N GLY A 59 3.15 14.79 7.59
CA GLY A 59 1.96 15.36 6.95
C GLY A 59 2.25 16.50 5.97
N LEU A 60 3.34 17.26 6.16
CA LEU A 60 3.79 18.28 5.19
C LEU A 60 4.42 17.66 3.94
N LEU A 61 4.97 16.44 4.04
CA LEU A 61 5.57 15.76 2.88
C LEU A 61 4.54 15.29 1.89
N ILE A 62 3.25 15.30 2.24
CA ILE A 62 2.17 14.91 1.33
C ILE A 62 1.05 15.94 1.23
N SER A 63 1.19 17.12 1.85
CA SER A 63 0.13 18.14 1.87
C SER A 63 -0.20 18.74 0.49
N GLY A 64 0.58 18.40 -0.53
CA GLY A 64 0.34 18.76 -1.93
C GLY A 64 -0.19 17.63 -2.81
N LEU A 65 -0.44 16.43 -2.27
CA LEU A 65 -0.93 15.31 -3.08
C LEU A 65 -2.41 15.43 -3.40
N ASN A 66 -2.76 15.21 -4.65
CA ASN A 66 -4.13 15.05 -5.10
C ASN A 66 -4.62 13.62 -4.82
N LEU A 67 -5.12 13.39 -3.60
CA LEU A 67 -5.57 12.07 -3.16
C LEU A 67 -7.04 11.79 -3.57
N PRO A 68 -7.39 10.55 -3.95
CA PRO A 68 -8.77 10.16 -4.21
C PRO A 68 -9.69 10.40 -3.00
N ALA A 69 -10.98 10.62 -3.26
CA ALA A 69 -11.97 10.74 -2.19
C ALA A 69 -11.97 9.50 -1.29
N ASN A 70 -11.97 9.71 0.04
CA ASN A 70 -11.89 8.68 1.08
C ASN A 70 -10.58 7.87 1.14
N PHE A 71 -9.52 8.31 0.47
CA PHE A 71 -8.21 7.68 0.56
C PHE A 71 -7.59 7.89 1.95
N LYS A 72 -7.15 6.79 2.59
CA LYS A 72 -6.58 6.83 3.94
C LYS A 72 -5.06 6.89 3.88
N VAL A 73 -4.43 7.75 4.67
CA VAL A 73 -2.96 7.79 4.81
C VAL A 73 -2.57 7.45 6.24
N SER A 74 -1.52 6.65 6.38
CA SER A 74 -0.88 6.31 7.65
C SER A 74 0.63 6.40 7.51
N TYR A 75 1.27 6.90 8.55
CA TYR A 75 2.71 7.17 8.56
C TYR A 75 3.40 6.34 9.62
N HIS A 76 4.57 5.82 9.27
CA HIS A 76 5.40 5.06 10.17
C HIS A 76 6.85 5.53 10.10
N HIS A 77 7.37 5.93 11.25
CA HIS A 77 8.76 6.29 11.41
C HIS A 77 9.59 5.07 11.80
N VAL A 78 10.74 4.91 11.14
CA VAL A 78 11.77 3.93 11.50
C VAL A 78 13.08 4.66 11.85
N PRO A 79 13.82 4.20 12.87
CA PRO A 79 15.09 4.79 13.23
C PRO A 79 16.12 4.59 12.11
N LEU A 80 16.88 5.63 11.78
CA LEU A 80 17.97 5.53 10.81
C LEU A 80 19.21 4.82 11.40
N ASP A 81 19.54 5.13 12.66
CA ASP A 81 20.81 4.72 13.28
C ASP A 81 20.80 3.31 13.89
N ASP A 82 19.62 2.74 14.14
CA ASP A 82 19.46 1.39 14.71
C ASP A 82 18.80 0.46 13.69
N LEU A 83 19.64 -0.18 12.87
CA LEU A 83 19.21 -1.09 11.81
C LEU A 83 18.36 -2.27 12.33
N LYS A 84 18.66 -2.77 13.53
CA LYS A 84 17.95 -3.91 14.10
C LYS A 84 16.55 -3.50 14.55
N LEU A 85 16.43 -2.34 15.20
CA LEU A 85 15.15 -1.77 15.58
C LEU A 85 14.34 -1.33 14.36
N ALA A 86 14.99 -0.75 13.34
CA ALA A 86 14.39 -0.38 12.06
C ALA A 86 13.76 -1.60 11.39
N TYR A 87 14.54 -2.66 11.19
CA TYR A 87 14.08 -3.90 10.61
C TYR A 87 12.89 -4.48 11.39
N SER A 88 13.00 -4.59 12.72
CA SER A 88 11.90 -5.10 13.56
C SER A 88 10.61 -4.28 13.42
N LYS A 89 10.71 -2.94 13.32
CA LYS A 89 9.57 -2.07 13.08
C LYS A 89 8.98 -2.26 11.67
N VAL A 90 9.83 -2.28 10.64
CA VAL A 90 9.43 -2.52 9.24
C VAL A 90 8.67 -3.83 9.13
N THR A 91 9.21 -4.94 9.66
CA THR A 91 8.54 -6.24 9.67
C THR A 91 7.16 -6.17 10.30
N LYS A 92 7.04 -5.56 11.49
CA LYS A 92 5.73 -5.40 12.15
C LYS A 92 4.74 -4.58 11.34
N ILE A 93 5.19 -3.56 10.61
CA ILE A 93 4.32 -2.73 9.76
C ILE A 93 3.84 -3.52 8.55
N VAL A 94 4.75 -4.21 7.85
CA VAL A 94 4.44 -5.00 6.66
C VAL A 94 3.49 -6.15 6.99
N HIS A 95 3.75 -6.91 8.05
CA HIS A 95 2.87 -8.02 8.46
C HIS A 95 1.47 -7.53 8.80
N LYS A 96 1.36 -6.45 9.58
CA LYS A 96 0.06 -5.84 9.90
C LYS A 96 -0.69 -5.31 8.68
N ALA A 97 0.01 -4.95 7.61
CA ALA A 97 -0.63 -4.56 6.36
C ALA A 97 -1.31 -5.78 5.74
N PHE A 98 -0.57 -6.87 5.54
CA PHE A 98 -1.10 -8.13 4.99
C PHE A 98 -2.22 -8.73 5.85
N GLU A 99 -2.14 -8.66 7.18
CA GLU A 99 -3.22 -9.12 8.08
C GLU A 99 -4.53 -8.34 7.91
N LYS A 100 -4.46 -7.06 7.48
CA LYS A 100 -5.59 -6.14 7.46
C LYS A 100 -6.14 -5.87 6.06
N SER A 101 -5.49 -6.35 5.02
CA SER A 101 -5.82 -6.04 3.63
C SER A 101 -6.10 -7.29 2.82
N ASP A 102 -6.94 -7.15 1.80
CA ASP A 102 -7.14 -8.20 0.79
C ASP A 102 -5.95 -8.26 -0.18
N ASP A 103 -5.23 -7.15 -0.36
CA ASP A 103 -4.07 -7.05 -1.25
C ASP A 103 -3.10 -5.95 -0.80
N VAL A 104 -1.81 -6.19 -1.03
CA VAL A 104 -0.74 -5.24 -0.73
C VAL A 104 0.07 -4.95 -1.99
N HIS A 105 0.27 -3.67 -2.25
CA HIS A 105 1.07 -3.15 -3.34
C HIS A 105 2.24 -2.38 -2.78
N PHE A 106 3.32 -2.32 -3.54
CA PHE A 106 4.57 -1.70 -3.10
C PHE A 106 5.05 -0.68 -4.15
N ALA A 107 5.45 0.51 -3.69
CA ALA A 107 6.15 1.49 -4.50
C ALA A 107 7.37 1.99 -3.73
N LEU A 108 8.56 1.47 -4.10
CA LEU A 108 9.76 1.61 -3.28
C LEU A 108 10.93 2.29 -4.00
N GLU A 109 11.72 3.04 -3.26
CA GLU A 109 13.07 3.41 -3.66
C GLU A 109 14.03 2.23 -3.47
N ALA A 110 15.03 2.11 -4.34
CA ALA A 110 16.08 1.09 -4.24
C ALA A 110 17.16 1.45 -3.20
N ASN A 111 16.74 1.89 -2.02
CA ASN A 111 17.59 2.22 -0.87
C ASN A 111 17.50 1.13 0.21
N LEU A 112 18.25 1.30 1.31
CA LEU A 112 18.30 0.32 2.40
C LEU A 112 16.91 0.04 2.99
N LEU A 113 16.11 1.08 3.24
CA LEU A 113 14.74 0.93 3.73
C LEU A 113 13.86 0.16 2.74
N GLY A 114 13.96 0.44 1.44
CA GLY A 114 13.22 -0.27 0.40
C GLY A 114 13.56 -1.76 0.38
N LEU A 115 14.84 -2.11 0.54
CA LEU A 115 15.28 -3.50 0.66
C LEU A 115 14.75 -4.16 1.95
N GLN A 116 14.75 -3.46 3.08
CA GLN A 116 14.18 -3.99 4.33
C GLN A 116 12.67 -4.25 4.23
N ILE A 117 11.93 -3.37 3.55
CA ILE A 117 10.50 -3.55 3.29
C ILE A 117 10.28 -4.79 2.42
N MET A 118 11.09 -4.97 1.37
CA MET A 118 11.01 -6.15 0.51
C MET A 118 11.35 -7.44 1.24
N GLU A 119 12.39 -7.43 2.07
CA GLU A 119 12.80 -8.57 2.87
C GLU A 119 11.69 -8.97 3.87
N ALA A 120 11.02 -8.00 4.50
CA ALA A 120 9.86 -8.24 5.35
C ALA A 120 8.63 -8.74 4.59
N ALA A 121 8.55 -8.49 3.28
CA ALA A 121 7.43 -8.91 2.44
C ALA A 121 7.66 -10.28 1.77
N LYS A 122 8.87 -10.84 1.86
CA LYS A 122 9.29 -12.04 1.09
C LYS A 122 8.45 -13.30 1.34
N GLU A 123 7.84 -13.38 2.52
CA GLU A 123 7.02 -14.52 2.94
C GLU A 123 5.56 -14.42 2.48
N PHE A 124 5.17 -13.30 1.86
CA PHE A 124 3.82 -13.06 1.36
C PHE A 124 3.77 -13.09 -0.18
N GLU A 125 2.59 -13.38 -0.73
CA GLU A 125 2.35 -13.29 -2.17
C GLU A 125 2.17 -11.82 -2.59
N ILE A 126 3.14 -11.29 -3.35
CA ILE A 126 3.14 -9.90 -3.83
C ILE A 126 2.70 -9.85 -5.29
N LYS A 127 1.54 -9.24 -5.56
CA LYS A 127 1.00 -9.14 -6.94
C LYS A 127 1.55 -7.97 -7.75
N ASN A 128 1.71 -6.80 -7.11
CA ASN A 128 2.20 -5.60 -7.79
C ASN A 128 3.32 -4.94 -6.99
N TYR A 129 4.45 -4.75 -7.67
CA TYR A 129 5.62 -4.09 -7.13
C TYR A 129 6.17 -3.08 -8.14
N TYR A 130 6.45 -1.87 -7.66
CA TYR A 130 7.02 -0.77 -8.42
C TYR A 130 8.32 -0.31 -7.74
N ILE A 131 9.37 -0.13 -8.52
CA ILE A 131 10.61 0.52 -8.08
C ILE A 131 10.77 1.85 -8.78
N VAL A 132 11.27 2.85 -8.04
CA VAL A 132 11.75 4.11 -8.61
C VAL A 132 13.05 3.88 -9.37
N GLN A 133 13.03 4.10 -10.68
CA GLN A 133 14.21 4.05 -11.56
C GLN A 133 14.36 5.40 -12.26
N GLY A 134 15.32 6.21 -11.81
CA GLY A 134 15.41 7.61 -12.22
C GLY A 134 14.15 8.37 -11.79
N GLU A 135 13.49 9.03 -12.74
CA GLU A 135 12.27 9.81 -12.49
C GLU A 135 10.97 9.03 -12.78
N LYS A 136 11.01 7.70 -12.80
CA LYS A 136 9.86 6.88 -13.22
C LYS A 136 9.63 5.68 -12.30
N LEU A 137 8.36 5.30 -12.13
CA LEU A 137 7.96 4.03 -11.52
C LEU A 137 7.96 2.91 -12.56
N LYS A 138 8.80 1.90 -12.32
CA LYS A 138 8.86 0.69 -13.15
C LYS A 138 8.26 -0.49 -12.41
N LYS A 139 7.26 -1.14 -13.02
CA LYS A 139 6.70 -2.38 -12.49
C LYS A 139 7.73 -3.50 -12.61
N ILE A 140 7.97 -4.19 -11.50
CA ILE A 140 8.80 -5.40 -11.48
C ILE A 140 7.88 -6.59 -11.29
N LYS A 141 8.07 -7.61 -12.13
CA LYS A 141 7.52 -8.93 -11.83
C LYS A 141 8.40 -9.53 -10.74
N ALA A 142 7.88 -9.64 -9.53
CA ALA A 142 8.53 -10.41 -8.48
C ALA A 142 8.63 -11.87 -8.99
N CYS A 143 9.84 -12.29 -9.32
CA CYS A 143 10.10 -13.69 -9.64
C CYS A 143 10.21 -14.44 -8.32
N PHE A 144 9.28 -15.36 -8.08
CA PHE A 144 9.38 -16.31 -6.98
C PHE A 144 10.56 -17.26 -7.26
N ILE A 145 11.73 -16.96 -6.71
CA ILE A 145 12.84 -17.91 -6.72
C ILE A 145 12.56 -18.86 -5.57
N ARG A 146 12.07 -20.07 -5.87
CA ARG A 146 12.07 -21.17 -4.89
C ARG A 146 13.54 -21.42 -4.53
N GLY A 147 13.94 -21.04 -3.32
CA GLY A 147 15.21 -21.47 -2.75
C GLY A 147 15.21 -22.99 -2.68
N PHE A 148 16.21 -23.60 -3.32
CA PHE A 148 16.50 -25.02 -3.23
C PHE A 148 17.26 -25.32 -1.94
#